data_AF-A0A966QPF0-F1
#
_entry.id   AF-A0A966QPF0-F1
#
_cell.length_a   1.000
_cell.length_b   1.000
_cell.length_c   1.000
_cell.angle_alpha   90.00
_cell.angle_beta   90.00
_cell.angle_gamma   90.00
#
_symmetry.space_group_name_H-M   'P 1'
#
loop_
_entity.id
_entity.type
_entity.pdbx_description
1 polymer ?
#
loop_
_entity_poly.entity_id
_entity_poly.type
_entity_poly.pdbx_seq_one_letter_code
_entity_poly.pdbx_strand_id
1 'polypeptide(L)'
;MRVRWLGRVKYRDALALQHALFEHATDDYLLMLEHHHVFTYGASAELQRNLKCDPSSVDAELVRVNRGGDITYHGPGQLVVYPIRSLPGKHGDSSPADITAYVCSVEQLVIDTLGELGLVASRKAGYPGVWIDADTPRARKICAIGVRVARGSTARRTMHGFALNVDPDLRYMRDHIVPCGIAEHPVTSLREEGCNASLREVADIVARLASEQWGSGVSDRHDVAWDYEPDVVGMHITQRKPEWLRPRVEHGADVLATKKTLRDLHLVTVCEEAGCPNLSECWKDGTATFMVLGERCTRACGFCLVDTRKPELPDADEPRRVAEAVARMGLSHAVLTMVARDDLADGGFEHVARCVQAIRERTPGTAVETLVSDAKGDDSSLEKLFAVRPEVFNHNIETVARLQRTVRPSAGYARSLSVLARAKRAGLVTKSGFMLGLGETPDEVRSLLVDLAAVGVQIVTIGQYLRPSAEHLPVVRWATPEEFAQYRAFGESLGISHVEASPLTRSSYHAREAADAADSPHAVKVLVRR
;
A
#
# COMPACT_ATOMS: atom_id res chain seq x y z
N MET A 1 -13.56 -4.80 13.90
CA MET A 1 -13.19 -5.09 12.49
C MET A 1 -12.49 -3.86 11.92
N ARG A 2 -11.44 -4.06 11.11
CA ARG A 2 -10.71 -2.97 10.42
C ARG A 2 -11.41 -2.69 9.08
N VAL A 3 -11.86 -1.47 8.85
CA VAL A 3 -12.55 -1.09 7.61
C VAL A 3 -11.70 -0.07 6.87
N ARG A 4 -11.50 -0.30 5.57
CA ARG A 4 -10.70 0.59 4.73
C ARG A 4 -11.43 0.91 3.43
N TRP A 5 -11.69 2.19 3.18
CA TRP A 5 -11.94 2.66 1.82
C TRP A 5 -10.62 2.99 1.15
N LEU A 6 -10.31 2.33 0.05
CA LEU A 6 -9.04 2.48 -0.67
C LEU A 6 -9.15 3.30 -1.95
N GLY A 7 -10.35 3.80 -2.29
CA GLY A 7 -10.60 4.56 -3.50
C GLY A 7 -10.51 3.67 -4.75
N ARG A 8 -10.01 4.24 -5.85
CA ARG A 8 -9.79 3.49 -7.10
C ARG A 8 -8.41 2.83 -7.10
N VAL A 9 -8.37 1.51 -7.24
CA VAL A 9 -7.15 0.71 -7.09
C VAL A 9 -6.99 -0.24 -8.29
N LYS A 10 -5.76 -0.41 -8.79
CA LYS A 10 -5.48 -1.48 -9.78
C LYS A 10 -5.76 -2.84 -9.15
N TYR A 11 -6.26 -3.79 -9.94
CA TYR A 11 -6.63 -5.10 -9.41
C TYR A 11 -5.45 -5.83 -8.75
N ARG A 12 -4.27 -5.80 -9.39
CA ARG A 12 -3.06 -6.46 -8.89
C ARG A 12 -2.56 -5.87 -7.56
N ASP A 13 -2.70 -4.56 -7.37
CA ASP A 13 -2.34 -3.90 -6.12
C ASP A 13 -3.26 -4.37 -4.98
N ALA A 14 -4.58 -4.38 -5.21
CA ALA A 14 -5.53 -4.91 -4.24
C ALA A 14 -5.30 -6.40 -3.96
N LEU A 15 -4.98 -7.20 -4.99
CA LEU A 15 -4.69 -8.62 -4.82
C LEU A 15 -3.44 -8.85 -3.96
N ALA A 16 -2.37 -8.06 -4.16
CA ALA A 16 -1.18 -8.11 -3.32
C ALA A 16 -1.49 -7.76 -1.86
N LEU A 17 -2.35 -6.76 -1.62
CA LEU A 17 -2.82 -6.45 -0.26
C LEU A 17 -3.62 -7.60 0.34
N GLN A 18 -4.58 -8.16 -0.40
CA GLN A 18 -5.36 -9.29 0.08
C GLN A 18 -4.44 -10.46 0.47
N HIS A 19 -3.40 -10.75 -0.32
CA HIS A 19 -2.44 -11.80 0.00
C HIS A 19 -1.68 -11.51 1.30
N ALA A 20 -1.13 -10.31 1.45
CA ALA A 20 -0.39 -9.96 2.65
C ALA A 20 -1.28 -9.97 3.89
N LEU A 21 -2.49 -9.40 3.81
CA LEU A 21 -3.45 -9.45 4.91
C LEU A 21 -3.83 -10.89 5.22
N PHE A 22 -4.12 -11.72 4.22
CA PHE A 22 -4.45 -13.13 4.40
C PHE A 22 -3.34 -13.89 5.15
N GLU A 23 -2.07 -13.61 4.83
CA GLU A 23 -0.90 -14.28 5.41
C GLU A 23 -0.50 -13.73 6.78
N HIS A 24 -0.56 -12.41 6.99
CA HIS A 24 0.09 -11.76 8.12
C HIS A 24 -0.86 -11.08 9.11
N ALA A 25 -2.03 -10.60 8.68
CA ALA A 25 -2.92 -9.86 9.57
C ALA A 25 -3.47 -10.77 10.68
N THR A 26 -3.60 -10.25 11.89
CA THR A 26 -4.29 -10.95 12.99
C THR A 26 -5.77 -10.56 13.05
N ASP A 27 -6.06 -9.30 12.76
CA ASP A 27 -7.41 -8.74 12.75
C ASP A 27 -8.19 -9.10 11.48
N ASP A 28 -9.51 -9.05 11.58
CA ASP A 28 -10.43 -9.10 10.45
C ASP A 28 -10.48 -7.74 9.73
N TYR A 29 -10.35 -7.77 8.40
CA TYR A 29 -10.41 -6.61 7.52
C TYR A 29 -11.62 -6.64 6.59
N LEU A 30 -12.14 -5.45 6.29
CA LEU A 30 -13.08 -5.18 5.21
C LEU A 30 -12.45 -4.13 4.30
N LEU A 31 -11.89 -4.57 3.18
CA LEU A 31 -11.38 -3.65 2.16
C LEU A 31 -12.52 -3.29 1.21
N MET A 32 -12.79 -2.01 1.03
CA MET A 32 -13.79 -1.46 0.11
C MET A 32 -13.10 -0.56 -0.90
N LEU A 33 -13.40 -0.73 -2.18
CA LEU A 33 -12.75 0.00 -3.25
C LEU A 33 -13.54 -0.04 -4.55
N GLU A 34 -13.08 0.73 -5.52
CA GLU A 34 -13.36 0.55 -6.94
C GLU A 34 -12.12 0.05 -7.67
N HIS A 35 -12.32 -0.64 -8.78
CA HIS A 35 -11.24 -0.99 -9.69
C HIS A 35 -11.21 -0.08 -10.92
N HIS A 36 -10.02 0.05 -11.50
CA HIS A 36 -9.93 0.34 -12.94
C HIS A 36 -10.55 -0.82 -13.74
N HIS A 37 -10.94 -0.58 -14.99
CA HIS A 37 -11.55 -1.61 -15.83
C HIS A 37 -10.69 -2.89 -15.86
N VAL A 38 -11.27 -4.01 -15.42
CA VAL A 38 -10.59 -5.29 -15.35
C VAL A 38 -11.58 -6.44 -15.47
N PHE A 39 -11.22 -7.44 -16.28
CA PHE A 39 -11.85 -8.75 -16.27
C PHE A 39 -11.03 -9.69 -15.40
N THR A 40 -11.69 -10.38 -14.47
CA THR A 40 -11.05 -11.37 -13.61
C THR A 40 -11.66 -12.74 -13.84
N TYR A 41 -10.84 -13.78 -13.87
CA TYR A 41 -11.31 -15.13 -14.14
C TYR A 41 -10.71 -16.16 -13.18
N GLY A 42 -11.57 -17.06 -12.70
CA GLY A 42 -11.19 -18.14 -11.79
C GLY A 42 -10.46 -19.29 -12.49
N ALA A 43 -10.03 -20.28 -11.71
CA ALA A 43 -9.26 -21.42 -12.20
C ALA A 43 -10.02 -22.30 -13.22
N SER A 44 -11.35 -22.34 -13.12
CA SER A 44 -12.24 -23.16 -13.96
C SER A 44 -12.95 -22.34 -15.06
N ALA A 45 -12.43 -21.15 -15.39
CA ALA A 45 -13.09 -20.24 -16.32
C ALA A 45 -13.04 -20.71 -17.78
N GLU A 46 -14.16 -20.64 -18.49
CA GLU A 46 -14.28 -20.97 -19.91
C GLU A 46 -14.06 -19.72 -20.80
N LEU A 47 -12.84 -19.17 -20.80
CA LEU A 47 -12.55 -17.90 -21.47
C LEU A 47 -12.93 -17.88 -22.97
N GLN A 48 -12.75 -18.99 -23.68
CA GLN A 48 -13.10 -19.08 -25.11
C GLN A 48 -14.60 -18.87 -25.37
N ARG A 49 -15.44 -19.18 -24.39
CA ARG A 49 -16.89 -19.04 -24.47
C ARG A 49 -17.35 -17.72 -23.84
N ASN A 50 -16.74 -17.33 -22.73
CA ASN A 50 -17.29 -16.32 -21.83
C ASN A 50 -16.55 -14.96 -21.91
N LEU A 51 -15.41 -14.86 -22.59
CA LEU A 51 -14.76 -13.60 -22.95
C LEU A 51 -15.05 -13.29 -24.42
N LYS A 52 -15.75 -12.19 -24.70
CA LYS A 52 -16.27 -11.85 -26.03
C LYS A 52 -15.49 -10.75 -26.74
N CYS A 53 -14.47 -10.19 -26.11
CA CYS A 53 -13.60 -9.17 -26.70
C CYS A 53 -12.14 -9.37 -26.31
N ASP A 54 -11.24 -8.68 -27.00
CA ASP A 54 -9.91 -8.40 -26.49
C ASP A 54 -10.01 -7.33 -25.39
N PRO A 55 -9.64 -7.63 -24.13
CA PRO A 55 -9.69 -6.68 -23.03
C PRO A 55 -8.97 -5.35 -23.32
N SER A 56 -7.85 -5.40 -24.05
CA SER A 56 -7.08 -4.20 -24.38
C SER A 56 -7.82 -3.25 -25.34
N SER A 57 -8.75 -3.79 -26.15
CA SER A 57 -9.57 -2.98 -27.06
C SER A 57 -10.63 -2.11 -26.35
N VAL A 58 -10.85 -2.37 -25.06
CA VAL A 58 -11.80 -1.65 -24.20
C VAL A 58 -11.12 -1.08 -22.95
N ASP A 59 -9.81 -0.85 -23.02
CA ASP A 59 -8.99 -0.30 -21.93
C ASP A 59 -9.12 -1.09 -20.60
N ALA A 60 -9.32 -2.41 -20.70
CA ALA A 60 -9.47 -3.30 -19.54
C ALA A 60 -8.29 -4.27 -19.42
N GLU A 61 -7.85 -4.51 -18.17
CA GLU A 61 -6.91 -5.58 -17.86
C GLU A 61 -7.60 -6.96 -17.86
N LEU A 62 -6.84 -8.03 -18.07
CA LEU A 62 -7.29 -9.41 -17.86
C LEU A 62 -6.41 -10.09 -16.81
N VAL A 63 -7.01 -10.50 -15.70
CA VAL A 63 -6.26 -11.03 -14.55
C VAL A 63 -6.80 -12.40 -14.13
N ARG A 64 -5.92 -13.39 -14.10
CA ARG A 64 -6.22 -14.70 -13.51
C ARG A 64 -6.22 -14.59 -12.00
N VAL A 65 -7.23 -15.17 -11.36
CA VAL A 65 -7.41 -15.09 -9.91
C VAL A 65 -7.70 -16.46 -9.30
N ASN A 66 -7.43 -16.59 -8.01
CA ASN A 66 -7.56 -17.83 -7.25
C ASN A 66 -8.88 -17.88 -6.45
N ARG A 67 -9.99 -17.45 -7.05
CA ARG A 67 -11.34 -17.52 -6.48
C ARG A 67 -12.22 -18.51 -7.23
N GLY A 68 -13.33 -18.90 -6.59
CA GLY A 68 -14.42 -19.60 -7.26
C GLY A 68 -15.12 -18.73 -8.32
N GLY A 69 -15.84 -19.40 -9.21
CA GLY A 69 -16.57 -18.78 -10.32
C GLY A 69 -15.75 -18.66 -11.61
N ASP A 70 -16.44 -18.28 -12.68
CA ASP A 70 -15.88 -18.07 -14.01
C ASP A 70 -15.29 -16.63 -14.12
N ILE A 71 -15.46 -15.99 -15.27
CA ILE A 71 -15.12 -14.60 -15.56
C ILE A 71 -16.14 -13.61 -14.95
N THR A 72 -15.65 -12.46 -14.48
CA THR A 72 -16.48 -11.30 -14.14
C THR A 72 -15.72 -10.02 -14.46
N TYR A 73 -16.41 -8.89 -14.38
CA TYR A 73 -15.86 -7.55 -14.59
C TYR A 73 -15.88 -6.75 -13.29
N HIS A 74 -14.87 -5.90 -13.13
CA HIS A 74 -14.83 -4.81 -12.16
C HIS A 74 -14.41 -3.50 -12.84
N GLY A 75 -14.96 -2.38 -12.35
CA GLY A 75 -14.60 -1.07 -12.86
C GLY A 75 -15.24 0.07 -12.07
N PRO A 76 -15.08 1.32 -12.53
CA PRO A 76 -15.70 2.48 -11.91
C PRO A 76 -17.22 2.33 -11.80
N GLY A 77 -17.79 2.80 -10.70
CA GLY A 77 -19.21 2.68 -10.36
C GLY A 77 -19.60 1.35 -9.71
N GLN A 78 -18.66 0.41 -9.52
CA GLN A 78 -18.92 -0.85 -8.82
C GLN A 78 -18.25 -0.84 -7.44
N LEU A 79 -19.02 -1.07 -6.37
CA LEU A 79 -18.46 -1.28 -5.04
C LEU A 79 -17.90 -2.69 -4.95
N VAL A 80 -16.59 -2.82 -4.89
CA VAL A 80 -15.91 -4.10 -4.69
C VAL A 80 -15.44 -4.19 -3.24
N VAL A 81 -15.81 -5.28 -2.58
CA VAL A 81 -15.55 -5.51 -1.16
C VAL A 81 -14.84 -6.84 -0.97
N TYR A 82 -13.73 -6.79 -0.25
CA TYR A 82 -12.91 -7.94 0.11
C TYR A 82 -12.88 -8.10 1.64
N PRO A 83 -13.78 -8.92 2.21
CA PRO A 83 -13.68 -9.31 3.61
C PRO A 83 -12.52 -10.30 3.76
N ILE A 84 -11.47 -9.91 4.47
CA ILE A 84 -10.32 -10.76 4.83
C ILE A 84 -10.47 -11.13 6.29
N ARG A 85 -11.06 -12.30 6.54
CA ARG A 85 -11.54 -12.68 7.86
C ARG A 85 -11.15 -14.09 8.22
N SER A 86 -10.98 -14.34 9.51
CA SER A 86 -10.81 -15.69 10.05
C SER A 86 -12.17 -16.36 10.21
N LEU A 87 -12.32 -17.56 9.64
CA LEU A 87 -13.52 -18.37 9.79
C LEU A 87 -13.29 -19.50 10.80
N PRO A 88 -14.20 -19.68 11.79
CA PRO A 88 -14.15 -20.83 12.67
C PRO A 88 -14.40 -22.13 11.88
N GLY A 89 -13.97 -23.27 12.42
CA GLY A 89 -14.41 -24.55 11.90
C GLY A 89 -15.92 -24.74 12.09
N LYS A 90 -16.51 -25.66 11.31
CA LYS A 90 -17.96 -25.92 11.29
C LYS A 90 -18.59 -26.15 12.67
N HIS A 91 -17.82 -26.67 13.64
CA HIS A 91 -18.25 -26.92 15.01
C HIS A 91 -17.53 -26.05 16.06
N GLY A 92 -16.91 -24.94 15.64
CA GLY A 92 -16.07 -24.12 16.52
C GLY A 92 -14.70 -24.75 16.82
N ASP A 93 -14.33 -25.80 16.06
CA ASP A 93 -13.12 -26.59 16.19
C ASP A 93 -12.21 -26.43 14.95
N SER A 94 -11.28 -27.37 14.73
CA SER A 94 -10.36 -27.36 13.58
C SER A 94 -10.97 -27.91 12.27
N SER A 95 -12.25 -28.32 12.26
CA SER A 95 -12.96 -28.83 11.08
C SER A 95 -13.06 -27.78 9.96
N PRO A 96 -13.25 -28.17 8.68
CA PRO A 96 -13.41 -27.23 7.57
C PRO A 96 -14.43 -26.13 7.87
N ALA A 97 -14.10 -24.89 7.52
CA ALA A 97 -15.06 -23.78 7.62
C ALA A 97 -16.24 -24.04 6.67
N ASP A 98 -17.45 -23.67 7.08
CA ASP A 98 -18.63 -23.78 6.24
C ASP A 98 -18.66 -22.65 5.21
N ILE A 99 -18.08 -22.92 4.04
CA ILE A 99 -17.97 -21.96 2.94
C ILE A 99 -19.36 -21.53 2.46
N THR A 100 -20.32 -22.46 2.42
CA THR A 100 -21.70 -22.16 2.00
C THR A 100 -22.36 -21.21 2.99
N ALA A 101 -22.26 -21.48 4.29
CA ALA A 101 -22.79 -20.58 5.31
C ALA A 101 -22.13 -19.18 5.23
N TYR A 102 -20.83 -19.13 4.98
CA TYR A 102 -20.13 -17.86 4.79
C TYR A 102 -20.61 -17.10 3.54
N VAL A 103 -20.73 -17.76 2.38
CA VAL A 103 -21.28 -17.15 1.16
C VAL A 103 -22.70 -16.65 1.40
N CYS A 104 -23.56 -17.45 2.04
CA CYS A 104 -24.89 -17.02 2.44
C CYS A 104 -24.84 -15.79 3.36
N SER A 105 -23.88 -15.70 4.27
CA SER A 105 -23.72 -14.53 5.14
C SER A 105 -23.33 -13.27 4.34
N VAL A 106 -22.50 -13.40 3.30
CA VAL A 106 -22.14 -12.30 2.39
C VAL A 106 -23.34 -11.88 1.54
N GLU A 107 -24.11 -12.84 1.04
CA GLU A 107 -25.38 -12.54 0.35
C GLU A 107 -26.36 -11.81 1.26
N GLN A 108 -26.44 -12.20 2.53
CA GLN A 108 -27.34 -11.54 3.48
C GLN A 108 -26.93 -10.08 3.71
N LEU A 109 -25.64 -9.82 3.93
CA LEU A 109 -25.12 -8.46 4.07
C LEU A 109 -25.55 -7.56 2.91
N VAL A 110 -25.43 -8.07 1.68
CA VAL A 110 -25.81 -7.32 0.47
C VAL A 110 -27.33 -7.17 0.36
N ILE A 111 -28.11 -8.21 0.69
CA ILE A 111 -29.58 -8.14 0.70
C ILE A 111 -30.06 -7.07 1.70
N ASP A 112 -29.49 -7.07 2.91
CA ASP A 112 -29.85 -6.09 3.96
C ASP A 112 -29.44 -4.67 3.55
N THR A 113 -28.26 -4.52 2.93
CA THR A 113 -27.81 -3.25 2.33
C THR A 113 -28.82 -2.73 1.30
N LEU A 114 -29.26 -3.60 0.39
CA LEU A 114 -30.25 -3.25 -0.64
C LEU A 114 -31.62 -2.92 -0.04
N GLY A 115 -32.00 -3.61 1.04
CA GLY A 115 -33.23 -3.34 1.79
C GLY A 115 -33.26 -1.94 2.40
N GLU A 116 -32.16 -1.48 2.98
CA GLU A 116 -32.04 -0.10 3.50
C GLU A 116 -32.08 0.96 2.40
N LEU A 117 -31.68 0.59 1.19
CA LEU A 117 -31.78 1.42 -0.02
C LEU A 117 -33.14 1.33 -0.71
N GLY A 118 -34.10 0.59 -0.13
CA GLY A 118 -35.47 0.45 -0.63
C GLY A 118 -35.65 -0.56 -1.77
N LEU A 119 -34.68 -1.43 -2.02
CA LEU A 119 -34.75 -2.47 -3.04
C LEU A 119 -35.04 -3.84 -2.44
N VAL A 120 -35.89 -4.61 -3.11
CA VAL A 120 -36.19 -6.01 -2.74
C VAL A 120 -35.27 -6.93 -3.52
N ALA A 121 -34.31 -7.52 -2.82
CA ALA A 121 -33.35 -8.46 -3.38
C ALA A 121 -33.37 -9.80 -2.63
N SER A 122 -33.00 -10.88 -3.32
CA SER A 122 -32.95 -12.21 -2.73
C SER A 122 -31.86 -13.09 -3.35
N ARG A 123 -31.67 -14.27 -2.77
CA ARG A 123 -30.81 -15.32 -3.34
C ARG A 123 -31.55 -16.03 -4.46
N LYS A 124 -30.81 -16.60 -5.40
CA LYS A 124 -31.37 -17.46 -6.45
C LYS A 124 -30.81 -18.87 -6.35
N ALA A 125 -31.69 -19.87 -6.24
CA ALA A 125 -31.29 -21.26 -6.12
C ALA A 125 -30.40 -21.68 -7.29
N GLY A 126 -29.23 -22.26 -6.99
CA GLY A 126 -28.24 -22.70 -7.99
C GLY A 126 -27.31 -21.61 -8.52
N TYR A 127 -27.53 -20.33 -8.18
CA TYR A 127 -26.74 -19.22 -8.71
C TYR A 127 -26.20 -18.29 -7.60
N PRO A 128 -24.89 -18.36 -7.29
CA PRO A 128 -24.28 -17.48 -6.30
C PRO A 128 -24.44 -16.01 -6.65
N GLY A 129 -24.67 -15.18 -5.63
CA GLY A 129 -24.84 -13.74 -5.75
C GLY A 129 -26.22 -13.26 -5.31
N VAL A 130 -26.44 -11.96 -5.44
CA VAL A 130 -27.70 -11.31 -5.07
C VAL A 130 -28.44 -10.82 -6.31
N TRP A 131 -29.75 -11.02 -6.30
CA TRP A 131 -30.62 -10.93 -7.46
C TRP A 131 -31.84 -10.06 -7.18
N ILE A 132 -32.29 -9.33 -8.19
CA ILE A 132 -33.60 -8.69 -8.22
C ILE A 132 -34.57 -9.61 -8.96
N ASP A 133 -35.81 -9.73 -8.45
CA ASP A 133 -36.87 -10.57 -9.01
C ASP A 133 -36.46 -12.05 -9.20
N ALA A 134 -35.69 -12.61 -8.24
CA ALA A 134 -34.95 -13.89 -8.39
C ALA A 134 -35.81 -15.10 -8.80
N ASP A 135 -37.05 -15.16 -8.31
CA ASP A 135 -38.00 -16.25 -8.53
C ASP A 135 -38.94 -16.01 -9.74
N THR A 136 -38.66 -14.97 -10.55
CA THR A 136 -39.45 -14.63 -11.72
C THR A 136 -38.65 -14.78 -13.02
N PRO A 137 -39.29 -14.79 -14.19
CA PRO A 137 -38.61 -14.72 -15.49
C PRO A 137 -37.78 -13.44 -15.71
N ARG A 138 -37.94 -12.40 -14.88
CA ARG A 138 -37.22 -11.13 -14.95
C ARG A 138 -35.98 -11.08 -14.04
N ALA A 139 -35.56 -12.23 -13.50
CA ALA A 139 -34.42 -12.34 -12.62
C ALA A 139 -33.16 -11.75 -13.24
N ARG A 140 -32.48 -10.88 -12.49
CA ARG A 140 -31.26 -10.18 -12.92
C ARG A 140 -30.30 -9.99 -11.75
N LYS A 141 -29.00 -10.23 -12.00
CA LYS A 141 -27.96 -10.20 -10.96
C LYS A 141 -27.51 -8.76 -10.70
N ILE A 142 -27.55 -8.32 -9.45
CA ILE A 142 -27.05 -6.99 -9.04
C ILE A 142 -25.69 -7.07 -8.33
N CYS A 143 -25.37 -8.23 -7.74
CA CYS A 143 -24.10 -8.42 -7.04
C CYS A 143 -23.49 -9.79 -7.37
N ALA A 144 -22.24 -9.78 -7.83
CA ALA A 144 -21.44 -10.98 -8.02
C ALA A 144 -20.66 -11.32 -6.74
N ILE A 145 -20.60 -12.61 -6.39
CA ILE A 145 -19.85 -13.09 -5.22
C ILE A 145 -18.88 -14.17 -5.69
N GLY A 146 -17.63 -14.03 -5.29
CA GLY A 146 -16.58 -15.00 -5.54
C GLY A 146 -15.57 -14.94 -4.42
N VAL A 147 -15.51 -15.98 -3.61
CA VAL A 147 -14.65 -16.07 -2.44
C VAL A 147 -13.62 -17.19 -2.59
N ARG A 148 -12.51 -17.06 -1.88
CA ARG A 148 -11.57 -18.15 -1.61
C ARG A 148 -11.51 -18.32 -0.10
N VAL A 149 -11.61 -19.58 0.36
CA VAL A 149 -11.31 -19.94 1.75
C VAL A 149 -10.16 -20.92 1.74
N ALA A 150 -9.08 -20.58 2.43
CA ALA A 150 -7.90 -21.43 2.52
C ALA A 150 -7.26 -21.32 3.90
N ARG A 151 -6.38 -22.26 4.24
CA ARG A 151 -5.60 -22.20 5.48
C ARG A 151 -4.60 -21.04 5.38
N GLY A 152 -4.77 -20.03 6.22
CA GLY A 152 -3.79 -18.96 6.44
C GLY A 152 -2.76 -19.37 7.49
N SER A 153 -2.01 -18.39 8.02
CA SER A 153 -0.96 -18.60 9.02
C SER A 153 -1.49 -19.12 10.36
N THR A 154 -2.64 -18.63 10.80
CA THR A 154 -3.21 -18.92 12.13
C THR A 154 -4.59 -19.58 12.08
N ALA A 155 -5.39 -19.28 11.06
CA ALA A 155 -6.76 -19.76 10.89
C ALA A 155 -7.09 -20.01 9.42
N ARG A 156 -8.25 -20.60 9.13
CA ARG A 156 -8.81 -20.53 7.76
C ARG A 156 -9.26 -19.09 7.52
N ARG A 157 -8.80 -18.49 6.43
CA ARG A 157 -9.12 -17.10 6.12
C ARG A 157 -9.79 -16.97 4.78
N THR A 158 -10.50 -15.87 4.60
CA THR A 158 -11.19 -15.51 3.38
C THR A 158 -10.34 -14.58 2.52
N MET A 159 -10.46 -14.70 1.21
CA MET A 159 -10.02 -13.71 0.22
C MET A 159 -11.09 -13.54 -0.84
N HIS A 160 -10.95 -12.47 -1.63
CA HIS A 160 -11.97 -12.01 -2.55
C HIS A 160 -13.25 -11.69 -1.78
N GLY A 161 -14.39 -11.60 -2.44
CA GLY A 161 -15.60 -11.14 -1.80
C GLY A 161 -16.72 -10.91 -2.79
N PHE A 162 -17.24 -9.69 -2.82
CA PHE A 162 -18.38 -9.35 -3.63
C PHE A 162 -18.20 -8.04 -4.40
N ALA A 163 -18.96 -7.91 -5.47
CA ALA A 163 -18.94 -6.79 -6.38
C ALA A 163 -20.39 -6.35 -6.63
N LEU A 164 -20.79 -5.27 -5.95
CA LEU A 164 -22.14 -4.69 -6.02
C LEU A 164 -22.16 -3.59 -7.08
N ASN A 165 -23.04 -3.75 -8.07
CA ASN A 165 -23.20 -2.77 -9.15
C ASN A 165 -24.01 -1.57 -8.64
N VAL A 166 -23.32 -0.48 -8.28
CA VAL A 166 -23.97 0.79 -7.90
C VAL A 166 -24.36 1.55 -9.17
N ASP A 167 -23.38 2.00 -9.93
CA ASP A 167 -23.57 2.70 -11.21
C ASP A 167 -22.42 2.42 -12.21
N PRO A 168 -22.01 1.15 -12.43
CA PRO A 168 -20.95 0.86 -13.38
C PRO A 168 -21.46 0.89 -14.83
N ASP A 169 -20.55 1.05 -15.78
CA ASP A 169 -20.84 0.82 -17.19
C ASP A 169 -21.12 -0.67 -17.45
N LEU A 170 -22.40 -1.03 -17.53
CA LEU A 170 -22.85 -2.42 -17.69
C LEU A 170 -22.53 -3.01 -19.07
N ARG A 171 -22.11 -2.21 -20.07
CA ARG A 171 -21.66 -2.71 -21.38
C ARG A 171 -20.49 -3.68 -21.24
N TYR A 172 -19.59 -3.42 -20.29
CA TYR A 172 -18.50 -4.36 -19.99
C TYR A 172 -18.97 -5.74 -19.56
N MET A 173 -20.12 -5.84 -18.88
CA MET A 173 -20.70 -7.12 -18.47
C MET A 173 -21.62 -7.72 -19.54
N ARG A 174 -22.38 -6.89 -20.26
CA ARG A 174 -23.41 -7.35 -21.22
C ARG A 174 -22.82 -7.71 -22.59
N ASP A 175 -21.89 -6.88 -23.07
CA ASP A 175 -21.41 -6.92 -24.44
C ASP A 175 -20.07 -7.67 -24.54
N HIS A 176 -19.24 -7.57 -23.50
CA HIS A 176 -17.85 -8.03 -23.55
C HIS A 176 -17.59 -9.37 -22.84
N ILE A 177 -18.51 -9.84 -21.98
CA ILE A 177 -18.39 -11.15 -21.31
C ILE A 177 -19.74 -11.88 -21.19
N VAL A 178 -19.70 -13.11 -20.69
CA VAL A 178 -20.83 -13.80 -20.03
C VAL A 178 -20.55 -13.80 -18.52
N PRO A 179 -21.13 -12.87 -17.74
CA PRO A 179 -20.79 -12.71 -16.33
C PRO A 179 -21.08 -13.96 -15.53
N CYS A 180 -20.09 -14.43 -14.77
CA CYS A 180 -20.15 -15.66 -13.99
C CYS A 180 -20.47 -16.93 -14.81
N GLY A 181 -20.38 -16.89 -16.14
CA GLY A 181 -20.79 -17.99 -17.02
C GLY A 181 -22.31 -18.18 -17.14
N ILE A 182 -23.11 -17.22 -16.67
CA ILE A 182 -24.58 -17.27 -16.66
C ILE A 182 -25.11 -16.45 -17.84
N ALA A 183 -25.59 -17.12 -18.88
CA ALA A 183 -26.08 -16.47 -20.10
C ALA A 183 -27.59 -16.22 -20.07
N GLU A 184 -28.31 -16.99 -19.26
CA GLU A 184 -29.77 -17.01 -19.13
C GLU A 184 -30.33 -15.80 -18.37
N HIS A 185 -29.50 -15.08 -17.61
CA HIS A 185 -29.95 -13.95 -16.79
C HIS A 185 -29.03 -12.73 -16.98
N PRO A 186 -29.60 -11.52 -17.18
CA PRO A 186 -28.81 -10.31 -17.31
C PRO A 186 -28.26 -9.84 -15.94
N VAL A 187 -27.36 -8.87 -16.00
CA VAL A 187 -26.93 -8.08 -14.84
C VAL A 187 -27.68 -6.73 -14.79
N THR A 188 -27.80 -6.16 -13.60
CA THR A 188 -28.38 -4.82 -13.34
C THR A 188 -27.48 -4.01 -12.38
N SER A 189 -27.86 -2.77 -12.07
CA SER A 189 -27.23 -1.88 -11.09
C SER A 189 -28.26 -1.13 -10.25
N LEU A 190 -27.85 -0.55 -9.12
CA LEU A 190 -28.72 0.34 -8.32
C LEU A 190 -29.35 1.43 -9.19
N ARG A 191 -28.55 2.05 -10.09
CA ARG A 191 -29.02 3.09 -11.00
C ARG A 191 -30.16 2.61 -11.91
N GLU A 192 -30.02 1.43 -12.52
CA GLU A 192 -31.06 0.88 -13.40
C GLU A 192 -32.31 0.44 -12.64
N GLU A 193 -32.18 0.07 -11.37
CA GLU A 193 -33.30 -0.20 -10.46
C GLU A 193 -33.95 1.08 -9.89
N GLY A 194 -33.52 2.27 -10.34
CA GLY A 194 -34.08 3.55 -9.91
C GLY A 194 -33.59 4.04 -8.54
N CYS A 195 -32.57 3.40 -7.97
CA CYS A 195 -31.92 3.84 -6.74
C CYS A 195 -30.80 4.85 -7.07
N ASN A 196 -30.85 6.03 -6.45
CA ASN A 196 -29.91 7.13 -6.72
C ASN A 196 -28.78 7.23 -5.68
N ALA A 197 -28.61 6.23 -4.82
CA ALA A 197 -27.58 6.22 -3.79
C ALA A 197 -26.17 6.34 -4.40
N SER A 198 -25.36 7.21 -3.80
CA SER A 198 -23.95 7.36 -4.14
C SER A 198 -23.15 6.16 -3.66
N LEU A 199 -21.99 5.95 -4.28
CA LEU A 199 -21.06 4.90 -3.86
C LEU A 199 -20.64 5.03 -2.39
N ARG A 200 -20.52 6.27 -1.89
CA ARG A 200 -20.21 6.55 -0.48
C ARG A 200 -21.33 6.07 0.43
N GLU A 201 -22.58 6.42 0.14
CA GLU A 201 -23.74 5.96 0.93
C GLU A 201 -23.82 4.44 0.98
N VAL A 202 -23.58 3.76 -0.16
CA VAL A 202 -23.57 2.29 -0.20
C VAL A 202 -22.41 1.72 0.63
N ALA A 203 -21.21 2.29 0.53
CA ALA A 203 -20.05 1.86 1.32
C ALA A 203 -20.26 2.09 2.83
N ASP A 204 -20.94 3.17 3.23
CA ASP A 204 -21.28 3.48 4.62
C ASP A 204 -22.23 2.43 5.21
N ILE A 205 -23.28 2.07 4.48
CA ILE A 205 -24.23 1.02 4.88
C ILE A 205 -23.52 -0.33 5.00
N VAL A 206 -22.75 -0.72 3.97
CA VAL A 206 -22.00 -1.98 3.96
C VAL A 206 -21.03 -2.06 5.14
N ALA A 207 -20.26 -0.98 5.40
CA ALA A 207 -19.31 -0.95 6.50
C ALA A 207 -20.00 -1.15 7.86
N ARG A 208 -21.13 -0.47 8.07
CA ARG A 208 -21.91 -0.57 9.31
C ARG A 208 -22.49 -1.99 9.48
N LEU A 209 -23.25 -2.47 8.50
CA LEU A 209 -23.89 -3.79 8.56
C LEU A 209 -22.86 -4.92 8.68
N ALA A 210 -21.74 -4.83 7.96
CA ALA A 210 -20.67 -5.82 8.10
C ALA A 210 -20.08 -5.80 9.51
N SER A 211 -19.95 -4.64 10.14
CA SER A 211 -19.40 -4.53 11.50
C SER A 211 -20.35 -5.07 12.55
N GLU A 212 -21.66 -4.93 12.34
CA GLU A 212 -22.72 -5.52 13.17
C GLU A 212 -22.80 -7.04 12.99
N GLN A 213 -22.79 -7.51 11.74
CA GLN A 213 -22.98 -8.92 11.42
C GLN A 213 -21.73 -9.77 11.72
N TRP A 214 -20.54 -9.22 11.51
CA TRP A 214 -19.28 -9.96 11.51
C TRP A 214 -18.28 -9.51 12.56
N GLY A 215 -18.49 -8.33 13.15
CA GLY A 215 -17.65 -7.79 14.20
C GLY A 215 -18.39 -7.71 15.54
N SER A 216 -17.99 -6.74 16.36
CA SER A 216 -18.63 -6.41 17.65
C SER A 216 -19.60 -5.22 17.53
N GLY A 217 -19.97 -4.83 16.32
CA GLY A 217 -20.70 -3.58 16.04
C GLY A 217 -19.81 -2.33 15.97
N VAL A 218 -18.55 -2.39 16.43
CA VAL A 218 -17.58 -1.28 16.34
C VAL A 218 -16.58 -1.53 15.21
N SER A 219 -16.37 -0.50 14.38
CA SER A 219 -15.37 -0.51 13.30
C SER A 219 -14.29 0.53 13.52
N ASP A 220 -13.06 0.13 13.18
CA ASP A 220 -11.94 1.04 12.99
C ASP A 220 -11.89 1.39 11.50
N ARG A 221 -12.59 2.46 11.10
CA ARG A 221 -12.73 2.85 9.69
C ARG A 221 -11.80 3.99 9.33
N HIS A 222 -11.00 3.79 8.28
CA HIS A 222 -10.14 4.81 7.71
C HIS A 222 -10.24 4.80 6.18
N ASP A 223 -10.50 5.98 5.64
CA ASP A 223 -10.76 6.16 4.22
C ASP A 223 -9.64 6.98 3.59
N VAL A 224 -9.20 6.59 2.38
CA VAL A 224 -8.57 7.58 1.50
C VAL A 224 -9.57 8.67 1.15
N ALA A 225 -9.10 9.87 0.85
CA ALA A 225 -9.99 10.97 0.51
C ALA A 225 -10.92 10.60 -0.66
N TRP A 226 -12.23 10.69 -0.42
CA TRP A 226 -13.27 10.50 -1.43
C TRP A 226 -13.21 11.58 -2.50
N ASP A 227 -12.91 12.81 -2.10
CA ASP A 227 -12.77 13.99 -2.94
C ASP A 227 -11.41 14.65 -2.67
N TYR A 228 -10.89 15.41 -3.65
CA TYR A 228 -9.66 16.16 -3.46
C TYR A 228 -9.96 17.52 -2.85
N GLU A 229 -9.49 17.75 -1.63
CA GLU A 229 -9.51 19.06 -0.99
C GLU A 229 -8.07 19.61 -0.94
N PRO A 230 -7.74 20.65 -1.73
CA PRO A 230 -6.39 21.19 -1.81
C PRO A 230 -5.97 21.98 -0.57
N ASP A 231 -6.94 22.50 0.20
CA ASP A 231 -6.68 23.48 1.25
C ASP A 231 -6.38 22.81 2.60
N VAL A 232 -5.10 22.60 2.87
CA VAL A 232 -4.63 22.30 4.23
C VAL A 232 -4.36 23.61 4.94
N VAL A 233 -5.22 23.98 5.90
CA VAL A 233 -4.96 25.11 6.78
C VAL A 233 -3.90 24.67 7.80
N GLY A 234 -2.71 25.26 7.72
CA GLY A 234 -1.62 24.99 8.65
C GLY A 234 -0.96 26.26 9.16
N MET A 235 0.05 26.06 9.99
CA MET A 235 0.80 27.10 10.67
C MET A 235 1.53 28.00 9.66
N HIS A 236 1.59 29.30 9.97
CA HIS A 236 2.43 30.23 9.22
C HIS A 236 3.91 29.82 9.34
N ILE A 237 4.67 29.98 8.26
CA ILE A 237 6.11 29.64 8.21
C ILE A 237 6.95 30.42 9.24
N THR A 238 6.43 31.54 9.73
CA THR A 238 7.04 32.39 10.76
C THR A 238 6.87 31.84 12.18
N GLN A 239 6.02 30.82 12.40
CA GLN A 239 5.81 30.24 13.72
C GLN A 239 7.08 29.52 14.19
N ARG A 240 7.56 29.88 15.38
CA ARG A 240 8.85 29.38 15.90
C ARG A 240 8.83 27.86 16.05
N LYS A 241 9.87 27.21 15.50
CA LYS A 241 10.16 25.80 15.76
C LYS A 241 10.43 25.60 17.26
N PRO A 242 9.81 24.58 17.88
CA PRO A 242 10.14 24.17 19.24
C PRO A 242 11.62 23.87 19.43
N GLU A 243 12.10 23.97 20.66
CA GLU A 243 13.53 23.79 20.98
C GLU A 243 14.02 22.37 20.66
N TRP A 244 13.20 21.34 20.91
CA TRP A 244 13.51 19.94 20.63
C TRP A 244 13.60 19.59 19.14
N LEU A 245 13.24 20.53 18.25
CA LEU A 245 13.34 20.39 16.80
C LEU A 245 14.55 21.13 16.21
N ARG A 246 15.44 21.67 17.04
CA ARG A 246 16.67 22.33 16.59
C ARG A 246 17.78 21.30 16.39
N PRO A 247 18.22 21.06 15.15
CA PRO A 247 19.31 20.12 14.90
C PRO A 247 20.65 20.70 15.36
N ARG A 248 21.56 19.83 15.76
CA ARG A 248 22.97 20.15 16.02
C ARG A 248 23.79 19.62 14.85
N VAL A 249 24.12 20.48 13.90
CA VAL A 249 24.97 20.11 12.77
C VAL A 249 26.38 20.63 13.03
N GLU A 250 27.34 19.70 13.09
CA GLU A 250 28.76 20.02 13.22
C GLU A 250 29.50 19.58 11.97
N HIS A 251 30.18 20.52 11.30
CA HIS A 251 30.97 20.24 10.11
C HIS A 251 32.40 19.83 10.48
N GLY A 252 32.57 18.58 10.91
CA GLY A 252 33.86 17.96 11.22
C GLY A 252 34.65 17.50 9.98
N ALA A 253 35.83 16.91 10.22
CA ALA A 253 36.72 16.42 9.15
C ALA A 253 36.05 15.34 8.27
N ASP A 254 35.29 14.41 8.87
CA ASP A 254 34.59 13.33 8.16
C ASP A 254 33.53 13.88 7.18
N VAL A 255 32.89 14.99 7.55
CA VAL A 255 31.93 15.68 6.70
C VAL A 255 32.61 16.29 5.49
N LEU A 256 33.74 16.95 5.68
CA LEU A 256 34.52 17.53 4.58
C LEU A 256 35.10 16.46 3.66
N ALA A 257 35.56 15.33 4.21
CA ALA A 257 36.06 14.20 3.44
C ALA A 257 34.96 13.58 2.57
N THR A 258 33.78 13.34 3.14
CA THR A 258 32.62 12.81 2.41
C THR A 258 32.20 13.77 1.29
N LYS A 259 32.08 15.07 1.57
CA LYS A 259 31.78 16.09 0.55
C LYS A 259 32.80 16.13 -0.57
N LYS A 260 34.07 15.88 -0.26
CA LYS A 260 35.12 15.80 -1.28
C LYS A 260 34.91 14.58 -2.18
N THR A 261 34.71 13.40 -1.60
CA THR A 261 34.44 12.16 -2.35
C THR A 261 33.23 12.30 -3.28
N LEU A 262 32.12 12.86 -2.80
CA LEU A 262 30.91 13.06 -3.59
C LEU A 262 31.17 13.98 -4.80
N ARG A 263 31.87 15.10 -4.57
CA ARG A 263 32.25 16.03 -5.65
C ARG A 263 33.21 15.41 -6.66
N ASP A 264 34.23 14.70 -6.19
CA ASP A 264 35.23 14.04 -7.04
C ASP A 264 34.62 12.93 -7.92
N LEU A 265 33.51 12.32 -7.47
CA LEU A 265 32.80 11.26 -8.18
C LEU A 265 31.53 11.74 -8.89
N HIS A 266 31.25 13.05 -8.86
CA HIS A 266 30.04 13.63 -9.44
C HIS A 266 28.76 12.90 -8.99
N LEU A 267 28.64 12.67 -7.68
CA LEU A 267 27.49 12.02 -7.05
C LEU A 267 26.70 13.00 -6.20
N VAL A 268 25.40 12.76 -6.11
CA VAL A 268 24.47 13.54 -5.30
C VAL A 268 23.99 12.69 -4.12
N THR A 269 23.71 13.36 -2.99
CA THR A 269 23.12 12.72 -1.82
C THR A 269 21.85 13.44 -1.42
N VAL A 270 20.83 12.68 -1.02
CA VAL A 270 19.63 13.27 -0.42
C VAL A 270 19.95 13.97 0.90
N CYS A 271 21.06 13.60 1.55
CA CYS A 271 21.54 14.25 2.76
C CYS A 271 21.78 15.74 2.53
N GLU A 272 22.36 16.11 1.39
CA GLU A 272 22.59 17.50 0.99
C GLU A 272 21.35 18.12 0.36
N GLU A 273 20.75 17.43 -0.64
CA GLU A 273 19.62 17.97 -1.42
C GLU A 273 18.34 18.18 -0.61
N ALA A 274 18.12 17.39 0.44
CA ALA A 274 16.96 17.54 1.33
C ALA A 274 17.27 18.36 2.59
N GLY A 275 18.48 18.91 2.74
CA GLY A 275 18.88 19.69 3.91
C GLY A 275 18.82 18.88 5.22
N CYS A 276 19.38 17.67 5.21
CA CYS A 276 19.18 16.72 6.31
C CYS A 276 19.84 17.19 7.62
N PRO A 277 19.09 17.24 8.74
CA PRO A 277 19.63 17.62 10.04
C PRO A 277 20.63 16.61 10.63
N ASN A 278 20.61 15.36 10.16
CA ASN A 278 21.37 14.24 10.76
C ASN A 278 22.66 13.93 9.99
N LEU A 279 23.02 14.75 9.00
CA LEU A 279 24.09 14.47 8.05
C LEU A 279 25.44 14.19 8.73
N SER A 280 25.81 14.99 9.73
CA SER A 280 27.09 14.85 10.43
C SER A 280 27.18 13.56 11.25
N GLU A 281 26.07 13.12 11.84
CA GLU A 281 26.00 11.90 12.64
C GLU A 281 26.08 10.66 11.74
N CYS A 282 25.22 10.58 10.71
CA CYS A 282 25.18 9.42 9.82
C CYS A 282 26.51 9.16 9.12
N TRP A 283 27.16 10.22 8.63
CA TRP A 283 28.43 10.07 7.91
C TRP A 283 29.57 9.66 8.84
N LYS A 284 29.56 10.10 10.10
CA LYS A 284 30.52 9.65 11.11
C LYS A 284 30.34 8.18 11.45
N ASP A 285 29.10 7.69 11.46
CA ASP A 285 28.77 6.29 11.76
C ASP A 285 28.99 5.33 10.57
N GLY A 286 29.53 5.84 9.45
CA GLY A 286 29.82 5.06 8.26
C GLY A 286 28.58 4.67 7.47
N THR A 287 27.57 5.56 7.44
CA THR A 287 26.35 5.43 6.63
C THR A 287 26.15 6.67 5.76
N ALA A 288 25.81 6.47 4.49
CA ALA A 288 25.44 7.56 3.58
C ALA A 288 24.26 7.15 2.69
N THR A 289 23.47 8.14 2.27
CA THR A 289 22.35 7.94 1.35
C THR A 289 22.63 8.60 0.00
N PHE A 290 22.94 7.78 -1.00
CA PHE A 290 23.20 8.22 -2.36
C PHE A 290 21.88 8.37 -3.11
N MET A 291 21.70 9.49 -3.81
CA MET A 291 20.55 9.70 -4.68
C MET A 291 20.99 9.39 -6.12
N VAL A 292 20.55 8.23 -6.62
CA VAL A 292 20.84 7.77 -7.99
C VAL A 292 19.76 8.26 -8.95
N LEU A 293 20.04 8.21 -10.26
CA LEU A 293 19.16 8.69 -11.34
C LEU A 293 18.97 10.21 -11.38
N GLY A 294 19.89 10.95 -10.76
CA GLY A 294 19.95 12.41 -10.75
C GLY A 294 19.06 13.08 -9.70
N GLU A 295 18.91 14.40 -9.83
CA GLU A 295 18.27 15.29 -8.85
C GLU A 295 16.93 15.89 -9.32
N ARG A 296 16.48 15.54 -10.54
CA ARG A 296 15.22 16.03 -11.12
C ARG A 296 14.17 14.92 -11.10
N CYS A 297 13.04 15.20 -10.46
CA CYS A 297 11.95 14.24 -10.26
C CYS A 297 10.80 14.46 -11.24
N THR A 298 10.16 13.37 -11.69
CA THR A 298 8.93 13.45 -12.51
C THR A 298 7.66 13.74 -11.69
N ARG A 299 7.76 13.81 -10.35
CA ARG A 299 6.62 13.95 -9.43
C ARG A 299 6.81 15.13 -8.49
N ALA A 300 5.72 15.85 -8.23
CA ALA A 300 5.64 16.98 -7.31
C ALA A 300 4.94 16.57 -6.00
N CYS A 301 5.64 15.88 -5.11
CA CYS A 301 5.11 15.60 -3.77
C CYS A 301 5.11 16.89 -2.93
N GLY A 302 4.00 17.21 -2.26
CA GLY A 302 3.82 18.52 -1.59
C GLY A 302 4.77 18.79 -0.41
N PHE A 303 5.50 17.77 0.04
CA PHE A 303 6.47 17.85 1.14
C PHE A 303 7.94 17.85 0.68
N CYS A 304 8.20 17.48 -0.58
CA CYS A 304 9.54 17.09 -1.03
C CYS A 304 10.28 18.28 -1.64
N LEU A 305 11.50 18.54 -1.16
CA LEU A 305 12.37 19.62 -1.66
C LEU A 305 13.02 19.32 -3.01
N VAL A 306 13.01 18.06 -3.45
CA VAL A 306 13.63 17.65 -4.72
C VAL A 306 12.90 18.32 -5.87
N ASP A 307 13.70 18.87 -6.79
CA ASP A 307 13.23 19.69 -7.89
C ASP A 307 12.39 18.87 -8.90
N THR A 308 11.20 19.38 -9.21
CA THR A 308 10.29 18.74 -10.18
C THR A 308 10.54 19.30 -11.57
N ARG A 309 11.34 18.58 -12.37
CA ARG A 309 11.64 18.92 -13.76
C ARG A 309 11.87 17.66 -14.59
N LYS A 310 11.87 17.80 -15.92
CA LYS A 310 12.21 16.69 -16.82
C LYS A 310 13.61 16.16 -16.48
N PRO A 311 13.76 14.86 -16.14
CA PRO A 311 15.06 14.28 -15.82
C PRO A 311 15.99 14.21 -17.04
N GLU A 312 17.29 14.13 -16.77
CA GLU A 312 18.30 13.80 -17.77
C GLU A 312 18.38 12.28 -17.97
N LEU A 313 19.09 11.85 -19.02
CA LEU A 313 19.32 10.42 -19.24
C LEU A 313 20.14 9.84 -18.08
N PRO A 314 19.81 8.63 -17.58
CA PRO A 314 20.64 7.96 -16.59
C PRO A 314 22.08 7.82 -17.07
N ASP A 315 23.05 8.20 -16.24
CA ASP A 315 24.46 8.04 -16.55
C ASP A 315 24.86 6.57 -16.42
N ALA A 316 25.33 5.95 -17.50
CA ALA A 316 25.69 4.53 -17.52
C ALA A 316 26.81 4.16 -16.53
N ASP A 317 27.67 5.11 -16.14
CA ASP A 317 28.80 4.89 -15.23
C ASP A 317 28.46 5.21 -13.76
N GLU A 318 27.27 5.76 -13.47
CA GLU A 318 26.81 6.06 -12.10
C GLU A 318 26.94 4.86 -11.14
N PRO A 319 26.55 3.61 -11.50
CA PRO A 319 26.72 2.45 -10.62
C PRO A 319 28.17 2.21 -10.16
N ARG A 320 29.14 2.36 -11.08
CA ARG A 320 30.56 2.18 -10.77
C ARG A 320 31.05 3.27 -9.82
N ARG A 321 30.62 4.52 -10.03
CA ARG A 321 31.01 5.65 -9.18
C ARG A 321 30.41 5.53 -7.78
N VAL A 322 29.15 5.11 -7.67
CA VAL A 322 28.53 4.82 -6.37
C VAL A 322 29.30 3.74 -5.61
N ALA A 323 29.64 2.62 -6.26
CA ALA A 323 30.43 1.56 -5.63
C ALA A 323 31.83 2.03 -5.19
N GLU A 324 32.49 2.86 -5.99
CA GLU A 324 33.76 3.48 -5.64
C GLU A 324 33.62 4.45 -4.45
N ALA A 325 32.52 5.22 -4.36
CA ALA A 325 32.26 6.10 -3.23
C ALA A 325 32.09 5.30 -1.93
N VAL A 326 31.28 4.24 -1.98
CA VAL A 326 31.06 3.31 -0.86
C VAL A 326 32.40 2.73 -0.36
N ALA A 327 33.26 2.30 -1.29
CA ALA A 327 34.58 1.77 -0.96
C ALA A 327 35.52 2.82 -0.34
N ARG A 328 35.60 4.03 -0.93
CA ARG A 328 36.45 5.13 -0.41
C ARG A 328 36.04 5.59 0.99
N MET A 329 34.74 5.57 1.25
CA MET A 329 34.18 5.98 2.53
C MET A 329 34.20 4.86 3.57
N GLY A 330 34.52 3.62 3.18
CA GLY A 330 34.56 2.48 4.08
C GLY A 330 33.19 2.17 4.73
N LEU A 331 32.10 2.35 3.97
CA LEU A 331 30.76 2.22 4.54
C LEU A 331 30.41 0.76 4.87
N SER A 332 29.89 0.55 6.07
CA SER A 332 29.32 -0.73 6.48
C SER A 332 27.89 -0.91 5.99
N HIS A 333 27.17 0.21 5.77
CA HIS A 333 25.80 0.23 5.30
C HIS A 333 25.62 1.39 4.31
N ALA A 334 25.15 1.10 3.10
CA ALA A 334 24.89 2.08 2.06
C ALA A 334 23.39 2.14 1.76
N VAL A 335 22.81 3.34 1.76
CA VAL A 335 21.42 3.53 1.34
C VAL A 335 21.40 4.12 -0.07
N LEU A 336 20.66 3.48 -0.98
CA LEU A 336 20.38 3.98 -2.31
C LEU A 336 18.96 4.52 -2.35
N THR A 337 18.80 5.82 -2.58
CA THR A 337 17.51 6.43 -2.89
C THR A 337 17.46 6.87 -4.34
N MET A 338 16.25 7.14 -4.84
CA MET A 338 16.05 7.60 -6.21
C MET A 338 14.95 8.65 -6.30
N VAL A 339 15.06 9.50 -7.32
CA VAL A 339 13.92 10.28 -7.80
C VAL A 339 12.92 9.39 -8.53
N ALA A 340 11.67 9.84 -8.66
CA ALA A 340 10.74 9.17 -9.55
C ALA A 340 11.15 9.40 -11.01
N ARG A 341 11.21 8.31 -11.78
CA ARG A 341 11.57 8.30 -13.20
C ARG A 341 10.44 7.75 -14.05
N ASP A 342 9.27 8.39 -13.97
CA ASP A 342 8.09 7.99 -14.73
C ASP A 342 8.28 8.11 -16.26
N ASP A 343 9.38 8.74 -16.70
CA ASP A 343 9.86 8.84 -18.07
C ASP A 343 10.55 7.56 -18.59
N LEU A 344 10.98 6.67 -17.69
CA LEU A 344 11.60 5.39 -18.02
C LEU A 344 10.57 4.26 -17.96
N ALA A 345 10.67 3.29 -18.88
CA ALA A 345 9.74 2.18 -18.98
C ALA A 345 9.65 1.33 -17.70
N ASP A 346 10.77 1.20 -16.98
CA ASP A 346 10.87 0.44 -15.73
C ASP A 346 10.96 1.31 -14.48
N GLY A 347 10.67 2.60 -14.63
CA GLY A 347 10.78 3.57 -13.54
C GLY A 347 12.20 3.76 -12.99
N GLY A 348 13.25 3.27 -13.66
CA GLY A 348 14.64 3.33 -13.20
C GLY A 348 15.10 2.15 -12.32
N PHE A 349 14.26 1.15 -12.11
CA PHE A 349 14.57 0.03 -11.19
C PHE A 349 15.75 -0.82 -11.64
N GLU A 350 15.96 -1.00 -12.95
CA GLU A 350 17.16 -1.68 -13.48
C GLU A 350 18.44 -0.93 -13.10
N HIS A 351 18.40 0.40 -13.09
CA HIS A 351 19.55 1.20 -12.73
C HIS A 351 19.91 1.02 -11.25
N VAL A 352 18.91 1.09 -10.36
CA VAL A 352 19.11 0.85 -8.92
C VAL A 352 19.67 -0.56 -8.69
N ALA A 353 19.16 -1.57 -9.39
CA ALA A 353 19.65 -2.94 -9.29
C ALA A 353 21.14 -3.06 -9.69
N ARG A 354 21.56 -2.36 -10.75
CA ARG A 354 22.98 -2.29 -11.17
C ARG A 354 23.86 -1.60 -10.13
N CYS A 355 23.37 -0.57 -9.45
CA CYS A 355 24.09 0.06 -8.33
C CYS A 355 24.29 -0.92 -7.16
N VAL A 356 23.26 -1.68 -6.79
CA VAL A 356 23.35 -2.71 -5.74
C VAL A 356 24.42 -3.76 -6.10
N GLN A 357 24.40 -4.25 -7.35
CA GLN A 357 25.38 -5.24 -7.82
C GLN A 357 26.80 -4.67 -7.82
N ALA A 358 27.01 -3.46 -8.34
CA ALA A 358 28.33 -2.82 -8.37
C ALA A 358 28.91 -2.63 -6.96
N ILE A 359 28.08 -2.23 -5.98
CA ILE A 359 28.50 -2.14 -4.58
C ILE A 359 28.94 -3.50 -4.05
N ARG A 360 28.16 -4.56 -4.28
CA ARG A 360 28.51 -5.90 -3.78
C ARG A 360 29.76 -6.47 -4.41
N GLU A 361 29.97 -6.24 -5.70
CA GLU A 361 31.20 -6.67 -6.39
C GLU A 361 32.44 -5.96 -5.83
N ARG A 362 32.30 -4.66 -5.49
CA ARG A 362 33.42 -3.85 -5.01
C ARG A 362 33.68 -4.00 -3.51
N THR A 363 32.62 -4.09 -2.72
CA THR A 363 32.62 -4.13 -1.25
C THR A 363 31.63 -5.21 -0.75
N PRO A 364 32.01 -6.49 -0.80
CA PRO A 364 31.11 -7.60 -0.47
C PRO A 364 30.57 -7.62 0.97
N GLY A 365 31.22 -6.89 1.89
CA GLY A 365 30.82 -6.79 3.30
C GLY A 365 29.86 -5.64 3.61
N THR A 366 29.50 -4.81 2.63
CA THR A 366 28.60 -3.67 2.83
C THR A 366 27.15 -4.09 2.61
N ALA A 367 26.30 -3.84 3.62
CA ALA A 367 24.85 -4.00 3.48
C ALA A 367 24.24 -2.86 2.65
N VAL A 368 23.24 -3.16 1.83
CA VAL A 368 22.58 -2.20 0.93
C VAL A 368 21.09 -2.10 1.24
N GLU A 369 20.64 -0.92 1.66
CA GLU A 369 19.22 -0.55 1.73
C GLU A 369 18.82 0.22 0.47
N THR A 370 17.65 -0.08 -0.09
CA THR A 370 17.11 0.67 -1.24
C THR A 370 15.81 1.36 -0.87
N LEU A 371 15.79 2.69 -0.89
CA LEU A 371 14.60 3.54 -0.74
C LEU A 371 14.08 3.94 -2.11
N VAL A 372 13.00 3.30 -2.57
CA VAL A 372 12.54 3.43 -3.95
C VAL A 372 11.16 4.05 -4.10
N SER A 373 10.90 4.57 -5.30
CA SER A 373 9.56 4.98 -5.72
C SER A 373 8.61 3.76 -5.81
N ASP A 374 7.34 3.98 -6.18
CA ASP A 374 6.34 2.89 -6.24
C ASP A 374 6.31 2.13 -7.58
N ALA A 375 7.15 2.49 -8.56
CA ALA A 375 7.11 1.97 -9.94
C ALA A 375 5.71 1.95 -10.59
N LYS A 376 4.77 2.81 -10.14
CA LYS A 376 3.34 2.75 -10.52
C LYS A 376 2.69 1.36 -10.27
N GLY A 377 3.26 0.57 -9.36
CA GLY A 377 2.83 -0.78 -9.03
C GLY A 377 3.20 -1.83 -10.09
N ASP A 378 4.14 -1.52 -11.00
CA ASP A 378 4.54 -2.44 -12.06
C ASP A 378 5.37 -3.61 -11.52
N ASP A 379 4.84 -4.83 -11.66
CA ASP A 379 5.47 -6.04 -11.12
C ASP A 379 6.86 -6.28 -11.76
N SER A 380 7.01 -6.05 -13.07
CA SER A 380 8.26 -6.32 -13.79
C SER A 380 9.40 -5.40 -13.34
N SER A 381 9.07 -4.15 -13.01
CA SER A 381 10.02 -3.17 -12.49
C SER A 381 10.45 -3.53 -11.07
N LEU A 382 9.49 -3.89 -10.20
CA LEU A 382 9.79 -4.31 -8.83
C LEU A 382 10.65 -5.58 -8.80
N GLU A 383 10.37 -6.56 -9.67
CA GLU A 383 11.10 -7.83 -9.77
C GLU A 383 12.59 -7.65 -10.06
N LYS A 384 13.00 -6.65 -10.85
CA LYS A 384 14.41 -6.34 -11.10
C LYS A 384 15.19 -6.09 -9.82
N LEU A 385 14.59 -5.32 -8.91
CA LEU A 385 15.21 -5.01 -7.62
C LEU A 385 15.09 -6.16 -6.63
N PHE A 386 13.98 -6.90 -6.65
CA PHE A 386 13.82 -8.10 -5.83
C PHE A 386 14.85 -9.18 -6.18
N ALA A 387 15.18 -9.33 -7.47
CA ALA A 387 16.15 -10.32 -7.96
C ALA A 387 17.57 -10.09 -7.40
N VAL A 388 17.95 -8.82 -7.19
CA VAL A 388 19.23 -8.49 -6.56
C VAL A 388 19.18 -8.48 -5.04
N ARG A 389 18.04 -8.81 -4.41
CA ARG A 389 17.89 -9.06 -2.97
C ARG A 389 18.60 -8.04 -2.05
N PRO A 390 18.32 -6.73 -2.11
CA PRO A 390 18.91 -5.77 -1.16
C PRO A 390 18.62 -6.22 0.28
N GLU A 391 19.53 -5.92 1.21
CA GLU A 391 19.38 -6.30 2.62
C GLU A 391 18.12 -5.68 3.21
N VAL A 392 17.78 -4.44 2.83
CA VAL A 392 16.51 -3.79 3.18
C VAL A 392 15.85 -3.17 1.95
N PHE A 393 14.59 -3.53 1.70
CA PHE A 393 13.74 -2.86 0.72
C PHE A 393 12.85 -1.83 1.43
N ASN A 394 13.11 -0.55 1.17
CA ASN A 394 12.41 0.58 1.77
C ASN A 394 11.48 1.26 0.74
N HIS A 395 10.21 1.40 1.10
CA HIS A 395 9.26 2.25 0.39
C HIS A 395 8.38 3.00 1.39
N ASN A 396 8.58 4.32 1.45
CA ASN A 396 7.82 5.15 2.37
C ASN A 396 6.36 5.33 1.94
N ILE A 397 5.47 5.20 2.92
CA ILE A 397 4.06 5.55 2.78
C ILE A 397 3.82 7.05 3.03
N GLU A 398 4.72 7.71 3.77
CA GLU A 398 4.78 9.15 4.10
C GLU A 398 3.67 9.71 4.97
N THR A 399 2.41 9.29 4.80
CA THR A 399 1.27 9.83 5.55
C THR A 399 0.09 8.86 5.65
N VAL A 400 -0.94 9.23 6.39
CA VAL A 400 -2.17 8.46 6.60
C VAL A 400 -3.09 8.47 5.38
N ALA A 401 -3.99 7.49 5.26
CA ALA A 401 -4.85 7.26 4.08
C ALA A 401 -5.54 8.53 3.55
N ARG A 402 -6.19 9.30 4.44
CA ARG A 402 -6.91 10.54 4.09
C ARG A 402 -6.02 11.58 3.42
N LEU A 403 -4.78 11.72 3.87
CA LEU A 403 -3.86 12.78 3.41
C LEU A 403 -3.06 12.39 2.16
N GLN A 404 -3.13 11.14 1.71
CA GLN A 404 -2.27 10.63 0.63
C GLN A 404 -2.36 11.44 -0.65
N ARG A 405 -3.57 11.81 -1.10
CA ARG A 405 -3.73 12.55 -2.36
C ARG A 405 -3.19 13.97 -2.27
N THR A 406 -3.30 14.60 -1.10
CA THR A 406 -2.80 15.96 -0.86
C THR A 406 -1.28 15.98 -0.71
N VAL A 407 -0.72 14.99 0.02
CA VAL A 407 0.73 14.90 0.29
C VAL A 407 1.50 14.32 -0.90
N ARG A 408 0.92 13.32 -1.60
CA ARG A 408 1.54 12.59 -2.71
C ARG A 408 0.54 12.43 -3.88
N PRO A 409 0.31 13.48 -4.67
CA PRO A 409 -0.70 13.45 -5.75
C PRO A 409 -0.49 12.34 -6.79
N SER A 410 0.77 11.92 -6.99
CA SER A 410 1.14 10.87 -7.94
C SER A 410 1.31 9.49 -7.31
N ALA A 411 1.12 9.33 -5.99
CA ALA A 411 1.18 8.05 -5.28
C ALA A 411 -0.20 7.63 -4.76
N GLY A 412 -0.33 6.38 -4.27
CA GLY A 412 -1.57 5.90 -3.68
C GLY A 412 -1.32 5.07 -2.42
N TYR A 413 -2.22 5.15 -1.45
CA TYR A 413 -2.13 4.40 -0.19
C TYR A 413 -2.04 2.89 -0.43
N ALA A 414 -3.06 2.35 -1.11
CA ALA A 414 -3.14 0.93 -1.43
C ALA A 414 -1.96 0.47 -2.28
N ARG A 415 -1.54 1.29 -3.24
CA ARG A 415 -0.38 0.99 -4.08
C ARG A 415 0.91 0.90 -3.28
N SER A 416 1.15 1.86 -2.38
CA SER A 416 2.35 1.88 -1.52
C SER A 416 2.40 0.66 -0.60
N LEU A 417 1.28 0.34 0.07
CA LEU A 417 1.16 -0.88 0.87
C LEU A 417 1.36 -2.15 0.02
N SER A 418 0.88 -2.16 -1.22
CA SER A 418 1.00 -3.30 -2.12
C SER A 418 2.43 -3.52 -2.62
N VAL A 419 3.24 -2.46 -2.74
CA VAL A 419 4.68 -2.55 -3.06
C VAL A 419 5.42 -3.24 -1.90
N LEU A 420 5.14 -2.81 -0.67
CA LEU A 420 5.70 -3.41 0.56
C LEU A 420 5.27 -4.87 0.71
N ALA A 421 3.99 -5.17 0.48
CA ALA A 421 3.47 -6.54 0.49
C ALA A 421 4.19 -7.46 -0.50
N ARG A 422 4.46 -6.98 -1.72
CA ARG A 422 5.18 -7.75 -2.75
C ARG A 422 6.64 -7.99 -2.35
N ALA A 423 7.32 -6.97 -1.80
CA ALA A 423 8.69 -7.10 -1.32
C ALA A 423 8.79 -8.11 -0.16
N LYS A 424 7.83 -8.08 0.77
CA LYS A 424 7.74 -9.05 1.87
C LYS A 424 7.55 -10.47 1.35
N ARG A 425 6.64 -10.66 0.38
CA ARG A 425 6.40 -11.95 -0.28
C ARG A 425 7.63 -12.47 -1.03
N ALA A 426 8.47 -11.58 -1.56
CA ALA A 426 9.77 -11.94 -2.16
C ALA A 426 10.84 -12.33 -1.12
N GLY A 427 10.52 -12.27 0.17
CA GLY A 427 11.41 -12.65 1.26
C GLY A 427 12.49 -11.60 1.53
N LEU A 428 12.19 -10.31 1.30
CA LEU A 428 13.04 -9.19 1.68
C LEU A 428 12.61 -8.62 3.03
N VAL A 429 13.57 -8.02 3.76
CA VAL A 429 13.25 -7.17 4.90
C VAL A 429 12.63 -5.89 4.36
N THR A 430 11.44 -5.56 4.85
CA THR A 430 10.67 -4.41 4.38
C THR A 430 10.69 -3.26 5.39
N LYS A 431 10.89 -2.06 4.85
CA LYS A 431 10.92 -0.82 5.61
C LYS A 431 9.97 0.20 5.01
N SER A 432 9.36 1.00 5.87
CA SER A 432 8.56 2.14 5.47
C SER A 432 8.75 3.29 6.45
N GLY A 433 8.31 4.48 6.06
CA GLY A 433 8.38 5.66 6.90
C GLY A 433 7.21 6.58 6.65
N PHE A 434 6.87 7.37 7.67
CA PHE A 434 5.89 8.45 7.56
C PHE A 434 6.26 9.63 8.44
N MET A 435 5.65 10.78 8.14
CA MET A 435 5.89 12.02 8.84
C MET A 435 4.65 12.47 9.62
N LEU A 436 4.87 12.97 10.82
CA LEU A 436 3.87 13.66 11.64
C LEU A 436 3.86 15.15 11.34
N GLY A 437 2.73 15.80 11.56
CA GLY A 437 2.57 17.25 11.43
C GLY A 437 1.96 17.72 10.11
N LEU A 438 1.38 16.82 9.31
CA LEU A 438 0.71 17.13 8.05
C LEU A 438 -0.81 17.26 8.21
N GLY A 439 -1.34 17.02 9.42
CA GLY A 439 -2.76 17.14 9.76
C GLY A 439 -3.43 15.81 10.08
N GLU A 440 -2.63 14.75 10.28
CA GLU A 440 -3.07 13.45 10.74
C GLU A 440 -3.50 13.49 12.21
N THR A 441 -4.52 12.69 12.55
CA THR A 441 -4.95 12.49 13.95
C THR A 441 -4.21 11.31 14.60
N PRO A 442 -4.18 11.22 15.94
CA PRO A 442 -3.56 10.08 16.63
C PRO A 442 -4.14 8.72 16.25
N ASP A 443 -5.46 8.64 16.01
CA ASP A 443 -6.11 7.40 15.58
C ASP A 443 -5.70 7.01 14.15
N GLU A 444 -5.58 7.97 13.24
CA GLU A 444 -5.09 7.71 11.89
C GLU A 444 -3.63 7.22 11.89
N VAL A 445 -2.79 7.73 12.78
CA VAL A 445 -1.40 7.26 12.93
C VAL A 445 -1.36 5.83 13.46
N ARG A 446 -2.17 5.51 14.49
CA ARG A 446 -2.29 4.14 15.01
C ARG A 446 -2.79 3.18 13.92
N SER A 447 -3.81 3.58 13.18
CA SER A 447 -4.37 2.79 12.09
C SER A 447 -3.36 2.54 10.96
N LEU A 448 -2.54 3.55 10.61
CA LEU A 448 -1.44 3.39 9.67
C LEU A 448 -0.39 2.37 10.15
N LEU A 449 0.00 2.41 11.43
CA LEU A 449 0.93 1.42 12.00
C LEU A 449 0.34 0.00 11.96
N VAL A 450 -0.96 -0.14 12.24
CA VAL A 450 -1.69 -1.41 12.09
C VAL A 450 -1.65 -1.91 10.65
N ASP A 451 -1.89 -1.04 9.66
CA ASP A 451 -1.87 -1.41 8.25
C ASP A 451 -0.46 -1.82 7.78
N LEU A 452 0.59 -1.12 8.21
CA LEU A 452 1.98 -1.45 7.91
C LEU A 452 2.37 -2.82 8.50
N ALA A 453 2.03 -3.06 9.77
CA ALA A 453 2.26 -4.35 10.41
C ALA A 453 1.49 -5.48 9.70
N ALA A 454 0.24 -5.23 9.30
CA ALA A 454 -0.62 -6.22 8.66
C ALA A 454 -0.17 -6.62 7.24
N VAL A 455 0.62 -5.77 6.55
CA VAL A 455 1.28 -6.14 5.28
C VAL A 455 2.69 -6.69 5.48
N GLY A 456 3.13 -6.87 6.72
CA GLY A 456 4.39 -7.50 7.09
C GLY A 456 5.61 -6.58 7.03
N VAL A 457 5.44 -5.26 7.21
CA VAL A 457 6.56 -4.31 7.37
C VAL A 457 7.31 -4.60 8.66
N GLN A 458 8.64 -4.68 8.57
CA GLN A 458 9.50 -5.03 9.71
C GLN A 458 10.18 -3.82 10.35
N ILE A 459 10.41 -2.76 9.57
CA ILE A 459 11.07 -1.54 10.04
C ILE A 459 10.16 -0.34 9.73
N VAL A 460 9.90 0.50 10.73
CA VAL A 460 9.16 1.76 10.55
C VAL A 460 9.98 2.94 11.07
N THR A 461 10.05 4.02 10.29
CA THR A 461 10.62 5.29 10.73
C THR A 461 9.54 6.37 10.85
N ILE A 462 9.48 7.07 11.98
CA ILE A 462 8.48 8.12 12.26
C ILE A 462 9.20 9.42 12.57
N GLY A 463 9.09 10.40 11.68
CA GLY A 463 9.75 11.71 11.82
C GLY A 463 8.77 12.88 11.88
N GLN A 464 9.23 14.07 12.29
CA GLN A 464 8.45 15.30 12.11
C GLN A 464 8.61 15.83 10.69
N TYR A 465 7.49 16.17 10.04
CA TYR A 465 7.51 16.96 8.81
C TYR A 465 8.10 18.34 9.07
N LEU A 466 9.18 18.66 8.35
CA LEU A 466 9.79 19.97 8.33
C LEU A 466 9.55 20.59 6.96
N ARG A 467 8.72 21.65 6.94
CA ARG A 467 8.41 22.38 5.71
C ARG A 467 9.70 22.95 5.06
N PRO A 468 10.01 22.57 3.81
CA PRO A 468 11.21 23.06 3.14
C PRO A 468 11.14 24.54 2.73
N SER A 469 10.01 24.97 2.17
CA SER A 469 9.78 26.37 1.76
C SER A 469 8.30 26.76 1.85
N ALA A 470 7.98 28.04 1.61
CA ALA A 470 6.61 28.54 1.60
C ALA A 470 5.73 27.92 0.50
N GLU A 471 6.32 27.35 -0.56
CA GLU A 471 5.59 26.69 -1.65
C GLU A 471 5.17 25.25 -1.30
N HIS A 472 5.71 24.68 -0.21
CA HIS A 472 5.38 23.34 0.25
C HIS A 472 4.22 23.35 1.23
N LEU A 473 3.63 22.17 1.47
CA LEU A 473 2.52 21.99 2.41
C LEU A 473 2.84 22.63 3.77
N PRO A 474 1.88 23.31 4.41
CA PRO A 474 2.11 23.90 5.70
C PRO A 474 2.24 22.81 6.78
N VAL A 475 3.03 23.10 7.81
CA VAL A 475 3.02 22.26 9.02
C VAL A 475 1.74 22.54 9.77
N VAL A 476 0.96 21.51 10.10
CA VAL A 476 -0.29 21.65 10.86
C VAL A 476 -0.02 21.61 12.36
N ARG A 477 0.94 20.78 12.79
CA ARG A 477 1.32 20.64 14.20
C ARG A 477 2.77 20.18 14.37
N TRP A 478 3.34 20.47 15.53
CA TRP A 478 4.60 19.89 16.01
C TRP A 478 4.30 18.76 16.98
N ALA A 479 4.65 17.52 16.63
CA ALA A 479 4.51 16.39 17.53
C ALA A 479 5.54 16.47 18.67
N THR A 480 5.15 16.08 19.89
CA THR A 480 6.04 16.07 21.04
C THR A 480 6.88 14.78 21.09
N PRO A 481 8.06 14.80 21.74
CA PRO A 481 8.86 13.58 21.94
C PRO A 481 8.08 12.42 22.58
N GLU A 482 7.14 12.72 23.48
CA GLU A 482 6.28 11.72 24.13
C GLU A 482 5.34 11.05 23.12
N GLU A 483 4.79 11.78 22.16
CA GLU A 483 3.98 11.19 21.09
C GLU A 483 4.80 10.21 20.24
N PHE A 484 6.03 10.57 19.87
CA PHE A 484 6.93 9.65 19.15
C PHE A 484 7.20 8.38 19.96
N ALA A 485 7.46 8.51 21.26
CA ALA A 485 7.67 7.36 22.15
C ALA A 485 6.42 6.46 22.24
N GLN A 486 5.23 7.05 22.28
CA GLN A 486 3.96 6.29 22.26
C GLN A 486 3.77 5.53 20.95
N TYR A 487 4.01 6.16 19.80
CA TYR A 487 3.88 5.49 18.50
C TYR A 487 4.93 4.40 18.29
N ARG A 488 6.15 4.59 18.81
CA ARG A 488 7.17 3.54 18.86
C ARG A 488 6.67 2.32 19.63
N ALA A 489 6.29 2.51 20.89
CA ALA A 489 5.81 1.42 21.74
C ALA A 489 4.59 0.71 21.13
N PHE A 490 3.68 1.48 20.53
CA PHE A 490 2.52 0.92 19.84
C PHE A 490 2.92 0.10 18.62
N GLY A 491 3.80 0.60 17.74
CA GLY A 491 4.27 -0.12 16.56
C GLY A 491 5.01 -1.41 16.92
N GLU A 492 5.89 -1.36 17.92
CA GLU A 492 6.59 -2.54 18.45
C GLU A 492 5.59 -3.57 19.03
N SER A 493 4.53 -3.12 19.71
CA SER A 493 3.47 -4.02 20.24
C SER A 493 2.68 -4.76 19.15
N LEU A 494 2.66 -4.23 17.92
CA LEU A 494 2.02 -4.86 16.75
C LEU A 494 2.91 -5.92 16.08
N GLY A 495 4.16 -6.09 16.55
CA GLY A 495 5.13 -7.04 16.00
C GLY A 495 6.04 -6.46 14.93
N ILE A 496 6.06 -5.14 14.74
CA ILE A 496 7.09 -4.47 13.93
C ILE A 496 8.42 -4.63 14.64
N SER A 497 9.42 -5.20 13.97
CA SER A 497 10.70 -5.58 14.58
C SER A 497 11.52 -4.38 15.08
N HIS A 498 11.44 -3.26 14.37
CA HIS A 498 12.13 -2.03 14.76
C HIS A 498 11.28 -0.81 14.40
N VAL A 499 11.09 0.09 15.37
CA VAL A 499 10.43 1.39 15.14
C VAL A 499 11.36 2.49 15.63
N GLU A 500 11.93 3.24 14.68
CA GLU A 500 12.70 4.44 14.97
C GLU A 500 11.74 5.64 14.94
N ALA A 501 11.61 6.36 16.05
CA ALA A 501 10.62 7.43 16.18
C ALA A 501 11.18 8.57 17.01
N SER A 502 11.45 9.68 16.35
CA SER A 502 11.91 10.90 17.00
C SER A 502 11.64 12.11 16.09
N PRO A 503 11.61 13.34 16.65
CA PRO A 503 11.35 14.54 15.86
C PRO A 503 12.30 14.70 14.65
N LEU A 504 13.56 14.30 14.79
CA LEU A 504 14.57 14.40 13.73
C LEU A 504 14.76 13.11 12.92
N THR A 505 14.03 12.03 13.21
CA THR A 505 14.12 10.78 12.45
C THR A 505 13.87 11.03 10.96
N ARG A 506 14.66 10.35 10.14
CA ARG A 506 14.54 10.29 8.68
C ARG A 506 14.59 8.83 8.25
N SER A 507 14.11 8.53 7.04
CA SER A 507 14.06 7.14 6.54
C SER A 507 15.41 6.43 6.55
N SER A 508 16.53 7.15 6.43
CA SER A 508 17.88 6.57 6.49
C SER A 508 18.63 6.80 7.82
N TYR A 509 17.97 7.40 8.82
CA TYR A 509 18.56 7.57 10.15
C TYR A 509 18.62 6.23 10.88
N HIS A 510 19.78 5.91 11.48
CA HIS A 510 20.07 4.62 12.15
C HIS A 510 19.66 3.37 11.33
N ALA A 511 19.84 3.43 10.01
CA ALA A 511 19.41 2.37 9.09
C ALA A 511 20.13 1.03 9.35
N ARG A 512 21.41 1.08 9.78
CA ARG A 512 22.18 -0.11 10.15
C ARG A 512 21.58 -0.80 11.36
N GLU A 513 21.34 -0.05 12.44
CA GLU A 513 20.78 -0.57 13.68
C GLU A 513 19.38 -1.17 13.45
N ALA A 514 18.60 -0.53 12.59
CA ALA A 514 17.28 -1.01 12.18
C ALA A 514 17.34 -2.33 11.40
N ALA A 515 18.31 -2.47 10.48
CA ALA A 515 18.51 -3.70 9.71
C ALA A 515 18.94 -4.87 10.60
N ASP A 516 19.90 -4.65 11.50
CA ASP A 516 20.40 -5.66 12.43
C ASP A 516 19.30 -6.17 13.39
N ALA A 517 18.40 -5.27 13.80
CA ALA A 517 17.25 -5.62 14.62
C ALA A 517 16.23 -6.49 13.88
N ALA A 518 16.03 -6.26 12.58
CA ALA A 518 15.10 -7.03 11.75
C ALA A 518 15.61 -8.43 11.38
N ASP A 519 16.94 -8.60 11.29
CA ASP A 519 17.59 -9.89 11.01
C ASP A 519 17.71 -10.81 12.24
N SER A 520 17.51 -10.26 13.45
CA SER A 520 17.61 -11.03 14.70
C SER A 520 16.40 -11.98 14.88
N PRO A 521 16.59 -13.31 15.05
CA PRO A 521 15.51 -14.32 15.10
C PRO A 521 14.62 -14.28 16.37
N HIS A 522 14.60 -13.19 17.13
CA HIS A 522 13.86 -13.06 18.38
C HIS A 522 12.35 -12.78 18.20
N ALA A 523 11.88 -12.44 16.99
CA ALA A 523 10.48 -12.09 16.75
C ALA A 523 9.48 -13.27 16.71
N VAL A 524 9.93 -14.54 16.77
CA VAL A 524 9.05 -15.72 16.60
C VAL A 524 8.69 -16.43 17.92
N LYS A 525 9.24 -16.03 19.09
CA LYS A 525 9.12 -16.83 20.33
C LYS A 525 8.20 -16.32 21.45
N VAL A 526 7.52 -15.17 21.32
CA VAL A 526 6.75 -14.61 22.45
C VAL A 526 5.27 -15.04 22.50
N LEU A 527 4.72 -15.66 21.45
CA LEU A 527 3.29 -16.07 21.44
C LEU A 527 3.02 -17.57 21.65
N VAL A 528 3.97 -18.30 22.24
CA VAL A 528 3.75 -19.68 22.71
C VAL A 528 4.28 -19.83 24.14
N ARG A 529 3.65 -19.18 25.12
CA ARG A 529 3.75 -19.62 26.53
C ARG A 529 2.44 -19.38 27.29
N ARG A 530 1.77 -20.53 27.48
CA ARG A 530 0.72 -20.92 28.44
C ARG A 530 -0.71 -20.48 28.15
#